data_AF-A0A0K0D4S9-F1
#
_entry.id   AF-A0A0K0D4S9-F1
#
_cell.length_a   1.000
_cell.length_b   1.000
_cell.length_c   1.000
_cell.angle_alpha   90.00
_cell.angle_beta   90.00
_cell.angle_gamma   90.00
#
_symmetry.space_group_name_H-M   'P 1'
#
loop_
_entity.id
_entity.type
_entity.pdbx_description
1 polymer ?
#
loop_
_entity_poly.entity_id
_entity_poly.type
_entity_poly.pdbx_seq_one_letter_code
_entity_poly.pdbx_strand_id
1 'polypeptide(L)'
;ISTLENGIHVLFKREAPLSVDDFCGLDNVVTEDQLLGDDSAIFEDVFVTGQRLQQMSDLVVELAVFVDETLWRHFSSKYGGQAHTKLQDYMLTLLNNIQIMYYQPSASPPLTFRVIRYEVLTSQPNSIAGSAHNHGNAQMYLDRFCRYQRNLGIRDWDHAIMLTGYDIHRGAGSRSISGIARLDGMCDPWNTCTLAEGLDFTSAFIGTHELGHSVGMRHDEPYCPSKHIMSSSLGPGKVTWSTCSLRDYHQFLQRLDARGRNCLRVSNMPTKLTIPTNTKPGQIYDANLQCELMHGPGYQQVMPLYQFSLFEMLMKVTPRQDAFDGTFCGPNKWCQLGRCVQWDGSLGSIDTTAVGTKHSPLILTPKPLLVSPKKVDGGFSAWSKPNCNQCRCNPIVDGIGLAVSRRTCTNPYPANGGEDCFGSTVRAIVCNKSCPKQLQTVDEYITEKCSEHQRVKNDKHLTGSGSQLNRFPQRACKVNIILMGTCQKFN
;
A
#
# COMPACT_ATOMS: atom_id res chain seq x y z
N ILE A 1 -48.59 6.57 6.67
CA ILE A 1 -47.56 5.59 6.24
C ILE A 1 -46.31 6.38 5.88
N SER A 2 -45.14 5.92 6.33
CA SER A 2 -43.79 6.52 6.30
C SER A 2 -43.48 7.63 7.33
N THR A 3 -42.90 7.23 8.45
CA THR A 3 -42.13 8.11 9.34
C THR A 3 -40.64 7.78 9.19
N LEU A 4 -39.87 8.82 8.86
CA LEU A 4 -38.41 8.89 8.93
C LEU A 4 -37.92 8.63 10.36
N GLU A 5 -36.75 8.02 10.51
CA GLU A 5 -35.78 8.33 11.57
C GLU A 5 -34.48 7.51 11.43
N ASN A 6 -33.38 8.18 11.07
CA ASN A 6 -32.03 7.95 11.61
C ASN A 6 -31.17 9.15 11.16
N GLY A 7 -30.99 10.11 12.06
CA GLY A 7 -30.13 11.27 11.86
C GLY A 7 -28.68 10.85 11.67
N ILE A 8 -28.11 11.19 10.53
CA ILE A 8 -26.68 11.24 10.30
C ILE A 8 -26.22 12.59 10.84
N HIS A 9 -25.33 12.60 11.83
CA HIS A 9 -24.60 13.82 12.17
C HIS A 9 -23.57 14.08 11.08
N VAL A 10 -23.88 15.02 10.19
CA VAL A 10 -22.94 15.55 9.20
C VAL A 10 -22.25 16.77 9.80
N LEU A 11 -20.96 16.66 10.10
CA LEU A 11 -20.13 17.82 10.38
C LEU A 11 -19.67 18.41 9.04
N PHE A 12 -20.28 19.52 8.64
CA PHE A 12 -19.74 20.37 7.59
C PHE A 12 -18.71 21.30 8.21
N LYS A 13 -17.44 21.15 7.86
CA LYS A 13 -16.48 22.26 8.02
C LYS A 13 -16.80 23.27 6.92
N ARG A 14 -17.46 24.37 7.28
CA ARG A 14 -17.53 25.56 6.42
C ARG A 14 -16.14 26.17 6.37
N GLU A 15 -15.46 26.07 5.24
CA GLU A 15 -14.50 27.09 4.84
C GLU A 15 -15.29 28.24 4.23
N ALA A 16 -14.94 29.46 4.63
CA ALA A 16 -15.52 30.68 4.09
C ALA A 16 -15.26 30.73 2.57
N PRO A 17 -16.16 31.36 1.78
CA PRO A 17 -15.89 31.56 0.37
C PRO A 17 -14.66 32.46 0.24
N LEU A 18 -13.55 31.90 -0.23
CA LEU A 18 -12.52 32.73 -0.83
C LEU A 18 -13.12 33.25 -2.13
N SER A 19 -13.32 34.56 -2.13
CA SER A 19 -13.69 35.37 -3.27
C SER A 19 -12.83 34.99 -4.48
N VAL A 20 -13.51 34.77 -5.60
CA VAL A 20 -12.94 34.95 -6.93
C VAL A 20 -12.68 36.46 -7.05
N ASP A 21 -11.42 36.86 -6.96
CA ASP A 21 -10.73 37.69 -7.95
C ASP A 21 -9.30 38.02 -7.48
N ASP A 22 -8.40 38.01 -8.46
CA ASP A 22 -7.06 38.58 -8.50
C ASP A 22 -5.94 37.91 -7.67
N PHE A 23 -5.33 36.93 -8.34
CA PHE A 23 -3.92 36.54 -8.19
C PHE A 23 -3.02 37.80 -8.21
N CYS A 24 -2.34 38.08 -7.10
CA CYS A 24 -1.48 39.25 -6.92
C CYS A 24 -0.05 38.86 -6.51
N GLY A 25 0.90 39.17 -7.38
CA GLY A 25 2.31 39.46 -7.07
C GLY A 25 3.28 38.26 -7.15
N LEU A 26 4.42 38.32 -7.84
CA LEU A 26 5.13 39.45 -8.47
C LEU A 26 5.89 38.98 -9.71
N ASP A 27 5.91 39.86 -10.72
CA ASP A 27 6.87 39.85 -11.82
C ASP A 27 8.30 39.87 -11.28
N ASN A 28 9.09 38.87 -11.65
CA ASN A 28 10.52 39.06 -11.82
C ASN A 28 10.79 38.94 -13.31
N VAL A 29 10.82 40.08 -13.98
CA VAL A 29 11.54 40.20 -15.25
C VAL A 29 13.00 39.88 -14.92
N VAL A 30 13.43 38.67 -15.25
CA VAL A 30 14.85 38.34 -15.28
C VAL A 30 15.44 39.12 -16.44
N THR A 31 16.23 40.15 -16.14
CA THR A 31 17.04 40.82 -17.15
C THR A 31 18.16 39.88 -17.58
N GLU A 32 18.40 39.78 -18.90
CA GLU A 32 19.44 38.93 -19.53
C GLU A 32 20.85 39.17 -18.97
N ASP A 33 21.08 40.29 -18.27
CA ASP A 33 22.39 40.71 -17.78
C ASP A 33 22.84 40.08 -16.45
N GLN A 34 22.01 39.25 -15.79
CA GLN A 34 22.40 38.51 -14.58
C GLN A 34 22.78 37.04 -14.82
N LEU A 35 22.81 36.59 -16.09
CA LEU A 35 23.24 35.25 -16.50
C LEU A 35 24.70 35.18 -16.98
N LEU A 36 25.47 36.27 -16.84
CA LEU A 36 26.86 36.31 -17.27
C LEU A 36 27.80 36.23 -16.05
N GLY A 37 28.01 35.01 -15.57
CA GLY A 37 28.98 34.74 -14.51
C GLY A 37 29.05 33.27 -14.12
N ASP A 38 29.64 32.46 -15.00
CA ASP A 38 30.32 31.18 -14.71
C ASP A 38 29.61 29.82 -14.94
N ASP A 39 28.75 29.72 -15.96
CA ASP A 39 28.19 28.43 -16.44
C ASP A 39 28.85 27.94 -17.74
N SER A 40 30.16 27.76 -17.74
CA SER A 40 30.90 27.14 -18.86
C SER A 40 31.11 25.62 -18.71
N ALA A 41 30.20 24.95 -18.01
CA ALA A 41 30.02 23.50 -18.15
C ALA A 41 28.78 23.27 -19.02
N ILE A 42 28.99 22.83 -20.26
CA ILE A 42 27.92 22.36 -21.14
C ILE A 42 27.26 21.17 -20.42
N PHE A 43 26.14 21.41 -19.73
CA PHE A 43 25.36 20.35 -19.12
C PHE A 43 24.78 19.50 -20.25
N GLU A 44 25.33 18.30 -20.45
CA GLU A 44 24.77 17.31 -21.37
C GLU A 44 23.31 17.04 -20.96
N ASP A 45 22.42 17.04 -21.94
CA ASP A 45 21.01 16.80 -21.72
C ASP A 45 20.79 15.44 -21.01
N VAL A 46 19.93 15.42 -19.99
CA VAL A 46 19.66 14.24 -19.15
C VAL A 46 19.21 13.05 -20.00
N PHE A 47 18.46 13.28 -21.07
CA PHE A 47 18.03 12.22 -21.98
C PHE A 47 19.20 11.67 -22.80
N VAL A 48 20.11 12.53 -23.27
CA VAL A 48 21.31 12.10 -24.01
C VAL A 48 22.21 11.24 -23.11
N THR A 49 22.44 11.70 -21.88
CA THR A 49 23.23 10.95 -20.88
C THR A 49 22.60 9.59 -20.59
N GLY A 50 21.29 9.55 -20.39
CA GLY A 50 20.53 8.31 -20.17
C GLY A 50 20.66 7.32 -21.32
N GLN A 51 20.50 7.80 -22.57
CA GLN A 51 20.64 6.97 -23.77
C GLN A 51 22.06 6.38 -23.88
N ARG A 52 23.09 7.18 -23.62
CA ARG A 52 24.48 6.71 -23.64
C ARG A 52 24.72 5.63 -22.58
N LEU A 53 24.23 5.82 -21.35
CA LEU A 53 24.36 4.85 -20.27
C LEU A 53 23.60 3.55 -20.57
N GLN A 54 22.45 3.63 -21.24
CA GLN A 54 21.65 2.49 -21.68
C GLN A 54 22.33 1.65 -22.76
N GLN A 55 23.09 2.27 -23.67
CA GLN A 55 23.83 1.56 -24.70
C GLN A 55 25.01 0.73 -24.15
N MET A 56 25.46 1.00 -22.92
CA MET A 56 26.60 0.29 -22.33
C MET A 56 26.25 -1.14 -21.92
N SER A 57 25.16 -1.31 -21.16
CA SER A 57 24.62 -2.61 -20.74
C SER A 57 23.28 -2.40 -20.04
N ASP A 58 22.51 -3.48 -19.91
CA ASP A 58 21.40 -3.54 -18.98
C ASP A 58 21.88 -3.35 -17.52
N LEU A 59 20.98 -2.83 -16.68
CA LEU A 59 21.21 -2.70 -15.24
C LEU A 59 20.26 -3.60 -14.47
N VAL A 60 20.82 -4.38 -13.57
CA VAL A 60 20.13 -5.35 -12.73
C VAL A 60 20.52 -5.11 -11.28
N VAL A 61 19.54 -5.13 -10.37
CA VAL A 61 19.73 -5.13 -8.93
C VAL A 61 19.31 -6.51 -8.41
N GLU A 62 20.27 -7.28 -7.93
CA GLU A 62 20.02 -8.51 -7.20
C GLU A 62 19.59 -8.16 -5.77
N LEU A 63 18.32 -8.41 -5.45
CA LEU A 63 17.68 -8.03 -4.19
C LEU A 63 17.62 -9.20 -3.19
N ALA A 64 17.94 -8.88 -1.94
CA ALA A 64 17.56 -9.66 -0.78
C ALA A 64 16.44 -8.97 0.00
N VAL A 65 15.28 -9.61 0.08
CA VAL A 65 14.13 -9.08 0.82
C VAL A 65 13.99 -9.79 2.16
N PHE A 66 14.00 -9.02 3.23
CA PHE A 66 13.79 -9.47 4.60
C PHE A 66 12.45 -8.96 5.10
N VAL A 67 11.73 -9.81 5.82
CA VAL A 67 10.53 -9.43 6.56
C VAL A 67 10.77 -9.63 8.03
N ASP A 68 10.50 -8.60 8.82
CA ASP A 68 10.73 -8.64 10.27
C ASP A 68 9.65 -9.42 11.04
N GLU A 69 9.93 -9.68 12.31
CA GLU A 69 9.04 -10.46 13.16
C GLU A 69 7.68 -9.78 13.38
N THR A 70 7.68 -8.45 13.45
CA THR A 70 6.45 -7.66 13.67
C THR A 70 5.50 -7.78 12.49
N LEU A 71 6.01 -7.63 11.26
CA LEU A 71 5.21 -7.79 10.05
C LEU A 71 4.77 -9.25 9.86
N TRP A 72 5.66 -10.20 10.14
CA TRP A 72 5.31 -11.62 10.13
C TRP A 72 4.14 -11.93 11.08
N ARG A 73 4.19 -11.43 12.32
CA ARG A 73 3.11 -11.63 13.30
C ARG A 73 1.78 -11.06 12.81
N HIS A 74 1.80 -9.91 12.13
CA HIS A 74 0.60 -9.33 11.52
C HIS A 74 -0.02 -10.27 10.48
N PHE A 75 0.77 -10.74 9.51
CA PHE A 75 0.30 -11.65 8.47
C PHE A 75 -0.10 -13.03 9.03
N SER A 76 0.66 -13.55 9.99
CA SER A 76 0.37 -14.81 10.68
C SER A 76 -0.97 -14.76 11.42
N SER A 77 -1.22 -13.69 12.16
CA SER A 77 -2.50 -13.47 12.85
C SER A 77 -3.67 -13.35 11.87
N LYS A 78 -3.47 -12.66 10.74
CA LYS A 78 -4.53 -12.39 9.75
C LYS A 78 -4.88 -13.61 8.88
N TYR A 79 -3.86 -14.34 8.41
CA TYR A 79 -4.02 -15.38 7.38
C TYR A 79 -3.76 -16.81 7.88
N GLY A 80 -3.31 -16.98 9.12
CA GLY A 80 -3.06 -18.30 9.73
C GLY A 80 -2.13 -19.16 8.87
N GLY A 81 -2.57 -20.38 8.53
CA GLY A 81 -1.77 -21.32 7.74
C GLY A 81 -1.39 -20.84 6.33
N GLN A 82 -2.00 -19.78 5.81
CA GLN A 82 -1.67 -19.19 4.50
C GLN A 82 -0.70 -18.00 4.60
N ALA A 83 -0.23 -17.65 5.79
CA ALA A 83 0.51 -16.41 6.02
C ALA A 83 1.79 -16.29 5.19
N HIS A 84 2.59 -17.36 5.07
CA HIS A 84 3.80 -17.33 4.23
C HIS A 84 3.48 -17.02 2.77
N THR A 85 2.50 -17.73 2.18
CA THR A 85 2.09 -17.50 0.79
C THR A 85 1.56 -16.08 0.62
N LYS A 86 0.67 -15.61 1.50
CA LYS A 86 0.11 -14.26 1.41
C LYS A 86 1.13 -13.15 1.59
N LEU A 87 2.11 -13.34 2.46
CA LEU A 87 3.20 -12.39 2.64
C LEU A 87 4.14 -12.37 1.43
N GLN A 88 4.42 -13.53 0.83
CA GLN A 88 5.20 -13.61 -0.40
C GLN A 88 4.48 -12.94 -1.58
N ASP A 89 3.18 -13.22 -1.77
CA ASP A 89 2.36 -12.60 -2.82
C ASP A 89 2.32 -11.08 -2.65
N TYR A 90 2.13 -10.60 -1.42
CA TYR A 90 2.18 -9.18 -1.07
C TYR A 90 3.54 -8.56 -1.42
N MET A 91 4.64 -9.20 -1.02
CA MET A 91 6.01 -8.74 -1.32
C MET A 91 6.28 -8.67 -2.84
N LEU A 92 5.90 -9.70 -3.59
CA LEU A 92 6.08 -9.71 -5.05
C LEU A 92 5.25 -8.64 -5.75
N THR A 93 4.08 -8.32 -5.19
CA THR A 93 3.21 -7.24 -5.67
C THR A 93 3.84 -5.87 -5.43
N LEU A 94 4.41 -5.64 -4.24
CA LEU A 94 5.16 -4.42 -3.95
C LEU A 94 6.31 -4.24 -4.95
N LEU A 95 7.12 -5.29 -5.15
CA LEU A 95 8.25 -5.25 -6.06
C LEU A 95 7.84 -5.07 -7.53
N ASN A 96 6.70 -5.62 -7.95
CA ASN A 96 6.14 -5.36 -9.28
C ASN A 96 5.81 -3.87 -9.45
N ASN A 97 5.16 -3.24 -8.48
CA ASN A 97 4.88 -1.79 -8.56
C ASN A 97 6.16 -0.95 -8.56
N ILE A 98 7.16 -1.32 -7.74
CA ILE A 98 8.50 -0.70 -7.76
C ILE A 98 9.12 -0.86 -9.16
N GLN A 99 9.09 -2.06 -9.72
CA GLN A 99 9.64 -2.35 -11.04
C GLN A 99 8.99 -1.48 -12.12
N ILE A 100 7.68 -1.28 -12.08
CA ILE A 100 6.94 -0.41 -13.01
C ILE A 100 7.46 1.04 -12.95
N MET A 101 7.67 1.60 -11.74
CA MET A 101 8.17 2.97 -11.59
C MET A 101 9.62 3.14 -12.07
N TYR A 102 10.46 2.12 -11.92
CA TYR A 102 11.84 2.12 -12.44
C TYR A 102 11.96 1.77 -13.94
N TYR A 103 10.87 1.29 -14.57
CA TYR A 103 10.79 1.00 -16.00
C TYR A 103 10.04 2.08 -16.79
N GLN A 104 9.68 3.20 -16.16
CA GLN A 104 9.04 4.30 -16.88
C GLN A 104 9.97 4.81 -18.01
N PRO A 105 9.44 5.26 -19.16
CA PRO A 105 10.27 5.65 -20.30
C PRO A 105 11.32 6.74 -20.00
N SER A 106 11.07 7.61 -19.02
CA SER A 106 12.04 8.63 -18.57
C SER A 106 13.16 8.07 -17.69
N ALA A 107 12.98 6.91 -17.05
CA ALA A 107 14.00 6.20 -16.30
C ALA A 107 14.92 5.42 -17.26
N SER A 108 15.76 6.16 -17.99
CA SER A 108 16.77 5.60 -18.88
C SER A 108 18.15 5.80 -18.25
N PRO A 109 19.01 4.78 -18.13
CA PRO A 109 18.73 3.36 -18.40
C PRO A 109 17.69 2.77 -17.43
N PRO A 110 16.88 1.79 -17.88
CA PRO A 110 15.94 1.11 -16.99
C PRO A 110 16.68 0.23 -15.98
N LEU A 111 16.16 0.16 -14.75
CA LEU A 111 16.73 -0.64 -13.66
C LEU A 111 15.85 -1.87 -13.39
N THR A 112 16.42 -3.05 -13.56
CA THR A 112 15.71 -4.34 -13.36
C THR A 112 15.95 -4.86 -11.95
N PHE A 113 14.91 -5.31 -11.25
CA PHE A 113 15.06 -5.95 -9.93
C PHE A 113 14.88 -7.46 -10.05
N ARG A 114 15.74 -8.24 -9.37
CA ARG A 114 15.63 -9.70 -9.28
C ARG A 114 15.69 -10.14 -7.83
N VAL A 115 14.69 -10.89 -7.37
CA VAL A 115 14.71 -11.42 -6.00
C VAL A 115 15.55 -12.68 -5.96
N ILE A 116 16.72 -12.59 -5.34
CA ILE A 116 17.63 -13.73 -5.17
C ILE A 116 17.55 -14.32 -3.75
N ARG A 117 17.06 -13.54 -2.79
CA ARG A 117 16.80 -14.00 -1.41
C ARG A 117 15.50 -13.40 -0.89
N TYR A 118 14.72 -14.25 -0.23
CA TYR A 118 13.53 -13.86 0.50
C TYR A 118 13.54 -14.57 1.84
N GLU A 119 13.53 -13.80 2.92
CA GLU A 119 13.67 -14.33 4.27
C GLU A 119 12.65 -13.70 5.21
N VAL A 120 11.89 -14.55 5.91
CA VAL A 120 10.90 -14.12 6.90
C VAL A 120 11.45 -14.45 8.27
N LEU A 121 11.76 -13.42 9.04
CA LEU A 121 12.24 -13.55 10.41
C LEU A 121 11.07 -13.84 11.33
N THR A 122 10.68 -15.11 11.43
CA THR A 122 9.58 -15.52 12.33
C THR A 122 9.89 -15.26 13.80
N SER A 123 11.19 -15.15 14.13
CA SER A 123 11.73 -14.61 15.38
C SER A 123 12.94 -13.75 15.05
N GLN A 124 13.01 -12.55 15.63
CA GLN A 124 14.04 -11.58 15.30
C GLN A 124 15.36 -11.89 16.03
N PRO A 125 16.51 -11.93 15.32
CA PRO A 125 17.83 -12.08 15.94
C PRO A 125 18.16 -10.98 16.95
N ASN A 126 18.91 -11.29 18.00
CA ASN A 126 19.32 -10.33 19.04
C ASN A 126 20.00 -9.06 18.49
N SER A 127 20.74 -9.17 17.38
CA SER A 127 21.44 -8.03 16.75
C SER A 127 20.50 -7.00 16.15
N ILE A 128 19.27 -7.38 15.83
CA ILE A 128 18.23 -6.53 15.25
C ILE A 128 16.94 -6.57 16.06
N ALA A 129 16.95 -7.07 17.30
CA ALA A 129 15.74 -7.15 18.15
C ALA A 129 15.14 -5.77 18.42
N GLY A 130 13.83 -5.71 18.70
CA GLY A 130 13.08 -4.47 18.94
C GLY A 130 13.78 -3.48 19.89
N SER A 131 14.32 -3.98 21.00
CA SER A 131 15.05 -3.16 21.99
C SER A 131 16.37 -2.57 21.45
N ALA A 132 17.02 -3.21 20.48
CA ALA A 132 18.29 -2.76 19.89
C ALA A 132 18.15 -1.53 18.99
N HIS A 133 16.92 -1.20 18.58
CA HIS A 133 16.57 -0.06 17.74
C HIS A 133 15.37 0.72 18.28
N ASN A 134 15.16 0.70 19.60
CA ASN A 134 14.10 1.44 20.29
C ASN A 134 12.70 1.23 19.70
N HIS A 135 12.39 0.01 19.26
CA HIS A 135 11.08 -0.40 18.72
C HIS A 135 10.61 0.41 17.50
N GLY A 136 11.56 0.84 16.66
CA GLY A 136 11.23 1.48 15.38
C GLY A 136 12.01 2.76 15.10
N ASN A 137 13.05 3.10 15.86
CA ASN A 137 13.87 4.26 15.54
C ASN A 137 14.56 4.04 14.17
N ALA A 138 14.22 4.88 13.20
CA ALA A 138 14.59 4.71 11.79
C ALA A 138 16.09 4.49 11.60
N GLN A 139 16.89 5.41 12.15
CA GLN A 139 18.34 5.41 11.98
C GLN A 139 18.98 4.22 12.67
N MET A 140 18.59 3.95 13.92
CA MET A 140 19.13 2.80 14.66
C MET A 140 18.74 1.49 13.97
N TYR A 141 17.50 1.36 13.50
CA TYR A 141 17.03 0.12 12.90
C TYR A 141 17.74 -0.13 11.56
N LEU A 142 17.83 0.89 10.69
CA LEU A 142 18.61 0.80 9.47
C LEU A 142 20.05 0.36 9.77
N ASP A 143 20.73 1.01 10.72
CA ASP A 143 22.12 0.68 11.08
C ASP A 143 22.29 -0.76 11.58
N ARG A 144 21.34 -1.26 12.39
CA ARG A 144 21.34 -2.65 12.85
C ARG A 144 21.11 -3.61 11.68
N PHE A 145 20.16 -3.31 10.80
CA PHE A 145 19.86 -4.14 9.64
C PHE A 145 21.01 -4.18 8.63
N CYS A 146 21.62 -3.05 8.29
CA CYS A 146 22.77 -2.98 7.38
C CYS A 146 23.94 -3.85 7.88
N ARG A 147 24.20 -3.84 9.20
CA ARG A 147 25.22 -4.70 9.82
C ARG A 147 24.81 -6.17 9.83
N TYR A 148 23.55 -6.46 10.15
CA TYR A 148 23.02 -7.82 10.16
C TYR A 148 23.14 -8.48 8.79
N GLN A 149 22.57 -7.87 7.75
CA GLN A 149 22.59 -8.43 6.39
C GLN A 149 24.03 -8.64 5.90
N ARG A 150 24.94 -7.70 6.23
CA ARG A 150 26.36 -7.80 5.88
C ARG A 150 27.04 -9.01 6.52
N ASN A 151 26.63 -9.38 7.73
CA ASN A 151 27.26 -10.44 8.51
C ASN A 151 26.67 -11.83 8.24
N LEU A 152 25.72 -11.96 7.30
CA LEU A 152 25.12 -13.25 6.94
C LEU A 152 26.07 -14.22 6.21
N GLY A 153 27.35 -13.86 6.02
CA GLY A 153 28.41 -14.72 5.47
C GLY A 153 28.28 -15.06 3.98
N ILE A 154 27.12 -14.77 3.38
CA ILE A 154 26.76 -15.00 1.98
C ILE A 154 26.37 -13.64 1.42
N ARG A 155 27.15 -13.12 0.47
CA ARG A 155 26.93 -11.82 -0.18
C ARG A 155 26.68 -12.03 -1.66
N ASP A 156 25.49 -12.52 -1.91
CA ASP A 156 25.08 -12.83 -3.27
C ASP A 156 24.21 -11.71 -3.85
N TRP A 157 23.88 -10.65 -3.08
CA TRP A 157 22.99 -9.56 -3.48
C TRP A 157 23.66 -8.19 -3.53
N ASP A 158 23.16 -7.35 -4.43
CA ASP A 158 23.55 -5.96 -4.57
C ASP A 158 22.95 -5.10 -3.48
N HIS A 159 21.68 -5.35 -3.09
CA HIS A 159 20.94 -4.54 -2.12
C HIS A 159 19.94 -5.34 -1.27
N ALA A 160 19.80 -4.94 -0.02
CA ALA A 160 18.88 -5.57 0.92
C ALA A 160 17.73 -4.62 1.31
N ILE A 161 16.50 -5.13 1.31
CA ILE A 161 15.31 -4.38 1.75
C ILE A 161 14.72 -5.08 2.97
N MET A 162 14.50 -4.34 4.05
CA MET A 162 13.74 -4.80 5.23
C MET A 162 12.32 -4.22 5.17
N LEU A 163 11.32 -5.10 5.10
CA LEU A 163 9.92 -4.77 5.30
C LEU A 163 9.54 -5.00 6.76
N THR A 164 9.16 -3.92 7.45
CA THR A 164 8.90 -3.93 8.90
C THR A 164 7.44 -3.66 9.25
N GLY A 165 6.97 -4.30 10.32
CA GLY A 165 5.65 -4.04 10.90
C GLY A 165 5.65 -2.95 11.98
N TYR A 166 6.81 -2.41 12.34
CA TYR A 166 6.93 -1.24 13.23
C TYR A 166 6.46 0.04 12.55
N ASP A 167 5.84 0.93 13.33
CA ASP A 167 5.66 2.36 13.02
C ASP A 167 7.03 3.05 13.22
N ILE A 168 7.72 3.33 12.13
CA ILE A 168 9.08 3.85 12.14
C ILE A 168 9.05 5.32 12.59
N HIS A 169 10.02 5.72 13.42
CA HIS A 169 10.03 7.06 13.98
C HIS A 169 11.45 7.65 14.07
N ARG A 170 11.56 8.99 14.12
CA ARG A 170 12.84 9.70 14.32
C ARG A 170 13.18 9.98 15.79
N GLY A 171 12.32 9.59 16.72
CA GLY A 171 12.48 9.85 18.16
C GLY A 171 11.14 9.97 18.87
N ALA A 172 11.13 10.36 20.14
CA ALA A 172 9.88 10.58 20.87
C ALA A 172 9.12 11.78 20.28
N GLY A 173 7.94 11.53 19.69
CA GLY A 173 7.03 12.58 19.20
C GLY A 173 7.07 12.89 17.70
N SER A 174 7.93 12.23 16.90
CA SER A 174 7.98 12.41 15.44
C SER A 174 7.56 11.12 14.73
N ARG A 175 6.40 11.13 14.06
CA ARG A 175 5.80 10.00 13.31
C ARG A 175 5.77 10.25 11.79
N SER A 176 6.74 11.00 11.28
CA SER A 176 6.71 11.49 9.89
C SER A 176 7.70 10.76 8.97
N ILE A 177 8.03 9.50 9.24
CA ILE A 177 8.94 8.72 8.41
C ILE A 177 8.40 7.30 8.24
N SER A 178 8.23 6.84 7.00
CA SER A 178 7.74 5.49 6.70
C SER A 178 8.79 4.62 5.99
N GLY A 179 9.95 5.20 5.67
CA GLY A 179 11.10 4.51 5.10
C GLY A 179 12.39 5.28 5.32
N ILE A 180 13.53 4.60 5.18
CA ILE A 180 14.86 5.21 5.23
C ILE A 180 15.87 4.35 4.47
N ALA A 181 16.73 5.00 3.69
CA ALA A 181 17.91 4.41 3.08
C ALA A 181 19.15 5.30 3.19
N ARG A 182 20.31 4.72 2.87
CA ARG A 182 21.56 5.47 2.73
C ARG A 182 21.66 6.04 1.32
N LEU A 183 21.97 7.34 1.21
CA LEU A 183 22.33 7.95 -0.07
C LEU A 183 23.58 7.27 -0.65
N ASP A 184 23.56 6.96 -1.95
CA ASP A 184 24.63 6.23 -2.66
C ASP A 184 24.92 4.83 -2.08
N GLY A 185 23.95 4.21 -1.38
CA GLY A 185 24.15 2.94 -0.70
C GLY A 185 24.29 1.72 -1.62
N MET A 186 23.79 1.80 -2.85
CA MET A 186 23.82 0.71 -3.82
C MET A 186 25.27 0.35 -4.21
N CYS A 187 25.57 -0.94 -4.33
CA CYS A 187 26.94 -1.47 -4.52
C CYS A 187 27.95 -1.15 -3.40
N ASP A 188 27.54 -0.50 -2.31
CA ASP A 188 28.40 -0.27 -1.15
C ASP A 188 28.19 -1.37 -0.10
N PRO A 189 29.24 -2.12 0.28
CA PRO A 189 29.07 -3.22 1.23
C PRO A 189 28.52 -2.79 2.60
N TRP A 190 28.73 -1.57 3.04
CA TRP A 190 28.32 -1.14 4.37
C TRP A 190 26.93 -0.49 4.38
N ASN A 191 26.53 0.07 3.24
CA ASN A 191 25.36 0.94 3.13
C ASN A 191 24.26 0.39 2.22
N THR A 192 24.42 -0.82 1.67
CA THR A 192 23.44 -1.42 0.75
C THR A 192 22.23 -2.03 1.45
N CYS A 193 21.39 -1.15 2.00
CA CYS A 193 20.25 -1.48 2.83
C CYS A 193 19.18 -0.38 2.75
N THR A 194 17.93 -0.81 2.67
CA THR A 194 16.73 0.02 2.76
C THR A 194 15.82 -0.55 3.84
N LEU A 195 15.18 0.32 4.62
CA LEU A 195 14.14 -0.01 5.58
C LEU A 195 12.84 0.66 5.14
N ALA A 196 11.76 -0.10 5.04
CA ALA A 196 10.43 0.42 4.71
C ALA A 196 9.36 -0.24 5.58
N GLU A 197 8.39 0.54 6.04
CA GLU A 197 7.15 0.01 6.62
C GLU A 197 6.46 -0.92 5.61
N GLY A 198 5.80 -1.98 6.08
CA GLY A 198 5.23 -3.03 5.23
C GLY A 198 3.77 -3.37 5.54
N LEU A 199 3.05 -2.51 6.26
CA LEU A 199 1.67 -2.80 6.70
C LEU A 199 0.60 -2.52 5.62
N ASP A 200 0.89 -1.64 4.67
CA ASP A 200 -0.03 -1.29 3.58
C ASP A 200 0.71 -1.10 2.25
N PHE A 201 0.01 -0.77 1.18
CA PHE A 201 0.62 -0.68 -0.15
C PHE A 201 1.39 0.61 -0.43
N THR A 202 1.33 1.59 0.46
CA THR A 202 2.19 2.79 0.42
C THR A 202 3.66 2.39 0.45
N SER A 203 3.98 1.24 1.05
CA SER A 203 5.30 0.61 1.08
C SER A 203 5.97 0.48 -0.28
N ALA A 204 5.21 0.32 -1.38
CA ALA A 204 5.80 0.26 -2.71
C ALA A 204 6.37 1.62 -3.14
N PHE A 205 5.67 2.70 -2.84
CA PHE A 205 6.08 4.07 -3.19
C PHE A 205 7.23 4.52 -2.29
N ILE A 206 7.14 4.22 -1.00
CA ILE A 206 8.23 4.43 -0.04
C ILE A 206 9.46 3.63 -0.48
N GLY A 207 9.33 2.32 -0.73
CA GLY A 207 10.45 1.49 -1.18
C GLY A 207 11.08 2.02 -2.48
N THR A 208 10.27 2.56 -3.39
CA THR A 208 10.78 3.20 -4.62
C THR A 208 11.61 4.44 -4.31
N HIS A 209 11.12 5.32 -3.43
CA HIS A 209 11.81 6.52 -2.97
C HIS A 209 13.13 6.18 -2.26
N GLU A 210 13.12 5.22 -1.35
CA GLU A 210 14.31 4.82 -0.58
C GLU A 210 15.37 4.11 -1.46
N LEU A 211 14.92 3.30 -2.42
CA LEU A 211 15.82 2.77 -3.45
C LEU A 211 16.40 3.90 -4.32
N GLY A 212 15.67 5.01 -4.49
CA GLY A 212 16.12 6.21 -5.20
C GLY A 212 17.34 6.83 -4.51
N HIS A 213 17.26 7.01 -3.19
CA HIS A 213 18.43 7.40 -2.38
C HIS A 213 19.59 6.42 -2.55
N SER A 214 19.30 5.12 -2.55
CA SER A 214 20.33 4.09 -2.72
C SER A 214 21.08 4.20 -4.04
N VAL A 215 20.41 4.61 -5.13
CA VAL A 215 21.02 4.89 -6.44
C VAL A 215 21.39 6.38 -6.64
N GLY A 216 21.53 7.10 -5.54
CA GLY A 216 22.14 8.44 -5.48
C GLY A 216 21.21 9.61 -5.72
N MET A 217 19.90 9.38 -5.90
CA MET A 217 18.91 10.44 -6.08
C MET A 217 18.70 11.18 -4.77
N ARG A 218 18.78 12.52 -4.79
CA ARG A 218 18.43 13.37 -3.64
C ARG A 218 16.97 13.77 -3.70
N HIS A 219 16.50 14.40 -2.62
CA HIS A 219 15.17 15.01 -2.65
C HIS A 219 15.09 16.08 -3.75
N ASP A 220 13.92 16.19 -4.38
CA ASP A 220 13.68 17.16 -5.44
C ASP A 220 13.77 18.60 -4.92
N GLU A 221 13.21 18.87 -3.73
CA GLU A 221 13.19 20.23 -3.18
C GLU A 221 14.57 20.68 -2.67
N PRO A 222 14.91 21.99 -2.77
CA PRO A 222 14.10 23.08 -3.32
C PRO A 222 14.23 23.28 -4.85
N TYR A 223 15.07 22.51 -5.53
CA TYR A 223 15.52 22.80 -6.91
C TYR A 223 14.58 22.24 -7.99
N CYS A 224 13.90 21.14 -7.71
CA CYS A 224 12.92 20.49 -8.56
C CYS A 224 11.51 20.50 -7.92
N PRO A 225 10.43 20.45 -8.73
CA PRO A 225 9.07 20.45 -8.21
C PRO A 225 8.77 19.25 -7.31
N SER A 226 8.04 19.47 -6.22
CA SER A 226 7.64 18.49 -5.19
C SER A 226 6.57 17.46 -5.63
N LYS A 227 6.47 17.19 -6.95
CA LYS A 227 5.42 16.39 -7.59
C LYS A 227 5.90 15.00 -8.06
N HIS A 228 7.12 14.63 -7.74
CA HIS A 228 7.79 13.43 -8.23
C HIS A 228 8.14 12.49 -7.07
N ILE A 229 8.58 11.27 -7.40
CA ILE A 229 8.88 10.21 -6.44
C ILE A 229 9.86 10.68 -5.35
N MET A 230 10.85 11.49 -5.70
CA MET A 230 11.87 11.98 -4.76
C MET A 230 11.47 13.23 -3.98
N SER A 231 10.19 13.63 -3.99
CA SER A 231 9.72 14.66 -3.06
C SER A 231 9.94 14.22 -1.62
N SER A 232 10.35 15.15 -0.76
CA SER A 232 10.54 14.95 0.68
C SER A 232 9.28 14.58 1.47
N SER A 233 8.11 14.55 0.82
CA SER A 233 6.83 14.16 1.39
C SER A 233 6.10 13.18 0.48
N LEU A 234 5.33 12.27 1.08
CA LEU A 234 4.40 11.42 0.33
C LEU A 234 3.18 12.23 -0.15
N GLY A 235 2.53 11.76 -1.20
CA GLY A 235 1.31 12.37 -1.70
C GLY A 235 0.87 11.86 -3.07
N PRO A 236 -0.37 12.17 -3.47
CA PRO A 236 -0.91 11.76 -4.76
C PRO A 236 -0.15 12.39 -5.93
N GLY A 237 -0.09 11.67 -7.05
CA GLY A 237 0.60 12.04 -8.28
C GLY A 237 2.12 11.83 -8.28
N LYS A 238 2.72 11.44 -7.15
CA LYS A 238 4.19 11.36 -6.98
C LYS A 238 4.75 10.01 -7.44
N VAL A 239 4.52 9.69 -8.71
CA VAL A 239 4.81 8.36 -9.31
C VAL A 239 5.69 8.41 -10.55
N THR A 240 6.27 9.59 -10.82
CA THR A 240 7.20 9.82 -11.93
C THR A 240 8.51 10.40 -11.42
N TRP A 241 9.62 10.22 -12.14
CA TRP A 241 10.91 10.82 -11.78
C TRP A 241 11.00 12.26 -12.28
N SER A 242 11.67 13.12 -11.50
CA SER A 242 12.04 14.48 -11.94
C SER A 242 13.31 14.42 -12.79
N THR A 243 13.59 15.51 -13.52
CA THR A 243 14.88 15.67 -14.21
C THR A 243 16.06 15.75 -13.22
N CYS A 244 15.84 16.27 -12.00
CA CYS A 244 16.88 16.27 -10.96
C CYS A 244 17.19 14.85 -10.49
N SER A 245 16.18 14.03 -10.22
CA SER A 245 16.40 12.65 -9.79
C SER A 245 17.15 11.85 -10.85
N LEU A 246 16.76 12.01 -12.14
CA LEU A 246 17.43 11.33 -13.25
C LEU A 246 18.89 11.77 -13.42
N ARG A 247 19.17 13.07 -13.28
CA ARG A 247 20.55 13.59 -13.30
C ARG A 247 21.40 12.97 -12.20
N ASP A 248 20.90 12.94 -10.96
CA ASP A 248 21.61 12.37 -9.83
C ASP A 248 21.88 10.86 -10.03
N TYR A 249 20.89 10.13 -10.56
CA TYR A 249 21.03 8.73 -10.93
C TYR A 249 22.11 8.50 -11.99
N HIS A 250 22.16 9.32 -13.03
CA HIS A 250 23.21 9.22 -14.06
C HIS A 250 24.59 9.50 -13.49
N GLN A 251 24.73 10.52 -12.65
CA GLN A 251 25.97 10.83 -11.95
C GLN A 251 26.42 9.69 -11.04
N PHE A 252 25.48 9.02 -10.36
CA PHE A 252 25.76 7.84 -9.57
C PHE A 252 26.31 6.69 -10.43
N LEU A 253 25.64 6.36 -11.53
CA LEU A 253 26.10 5.31 -12.46
C LEU A 253 27.47 5.61 -13.05
N GLN A 254 27.69 6.84 -13.52
CA GLN A 254 28.99 7.28 -14.05
C GLN A 254 30.10 7.15 -13.00
N ARG A 255 29.84 7.51 -11.73
CA ARG A 255 30.80 7.35 -10.63
C ARG A 255 31.14 5.88 -10.37
N LEU A 256 30.15 4.98 -10.42
CA LEU A 256 30.38 3.54 -10.24
C LEU A 256 31.18 2.95 -11.41
N ASP A 257 30.82 3.32 -12.63
CA ASP A 257 31.47 2.86 -13.86
C ASP A 257 32.94 3.33 -13.91
N ALA A 258 33.19 4.61 -13.64
CA ALA A 258 34.54 5.18 -13.62
C ALA A 258 35.46 4.52 -12.57
N ARG A 259 34.87 3.97 -11.50
CA ARG A 259 35.60 3.24 -10.44
C ARG A 259 35.72 1.75 -10.70
N GLY A 260 35.09 1.21 -11.74
CA GLY A 260 35.02 -0.23 -11.99
C GLY A 260 34.30 -1.01 -10.88
N ARG A 261 33.38 -0.36 -10.15
CA ARG A 261 32.66 -0.93 -9.00
C ARG A 261 31.15 -1.01 -9.22
N ASN A 262 30.71 -0.95 -10.47
CA ASN A 262 29.29 -1.04 -10.80
C ASN A 262 28.80 -2.49 -10.72
N CYS A 263 28.27 -2.86 -9.56
CA CYS A 263 27.66 -4.18 -9.33
C CYS A 263 26.42 -4.42 -10.21
N LEU A 264 25.75 -3.34 -10.65
CA LEU A 264 24.49 -3.42 -11.40
C LEU A 264 24.64 -3.91 -12.84
N ARG A 265 25.86 -3.89 -13.39
CA ARG A 265 26.14 -4.33 -14.77
C ARG A 265 26.40 -5.82 -14.88
N VAL A 266 26.38 -6.54 -13.77
CA VAL A 266 26.66 -7.97 -13.69
C VAL A 266 25.49 -8.65 -13.02
N SER A 267 24.99 -9.74 -13.59
CA SER A 267 24.04 -10.61 -12.89
C SER A 267 24.49 -12.05 -13.05
N ASN A 268 24.96 -12.61 -11.94
CA ASN A 268 25.52 -13.96 -11.91
C ASN A 268 24.67 -14.91 -11.09
N MET A 269 23.66 -14.41 -10.36
CA MET A 269 22.88 -15.21 -9.43
C MET A 269 21.55 -15.67 -10.03
N PRO A 270 21.16 -16.94 -9.80
CA PRO A 270 19.84 -17.41 -10.21
C PRO A 270 18.75 -16.69 -9.41
N THR A 271 17.72 -16.22 -10.12
CA THR A 271 16.55 -15.62 -9.47
C THR A 271 15.82 -16.65 -8.61
N LYS A 272 15.56 -16.32 -7.35
CA LYS A 272 14.87 -17.19 -6.38
C LYS A 272 13.36 -17.06 -6.48
N LEU A 273 12.85 -15.84 -6.59
CA LEU A 273 11.43 -15.55 -6.80
C LEU A 273 11.27 -14.62 -7.99
N THR A 274 10.35 -14.97 -8.89
CA THR A 274 10.07 -14.16 -10.09
C THR A 274 9.02 -13.11 -9.75
N ILE A 275 9.37 -11.84 -9.98
CA ILE A 275 8.42 -10.74 -9.94
C ILE A 275 7.46 -10.91 -11.13
N PRO A 276 6.14 -11.01 -10.93
CA PRO A 276 5.20 -11.10 -12.05
C PRO A 276 5.26 -9.83 -12.91
N THR A 277 5.42 -9.96 -14.22
CA THR A 277 5.45 -8.81 -15.16
C THR A 277 4.27 -8.79 -16.12
N ASN A 278 3.57 -9.91 -16.27
CA ASN A 278 2.40 -10.08 -17.13
C ASN A 278 1.10 -9.55 -16.51
N THR A 279 1.09 -9.37 -15.19
CA THR A 279 -0.07 -8.89 -14.43
C THR A 279 0.35 -7.66 -13.63
N LYS A 280 -0.42 -6.58 -13.72
CA LYS A 280 -0.16 -5.37 -12.93
C LYS A 280 -0.72 -5.50 -11.51
N PRO A 281 -0.12 -4.85 -10.50
CA PRO A 281 -0.55 -4.98 -9.10
C PRO A 281 -2.03 -4.67 -8.87
N GLY A 282 -2.57 -3.64 -9.53
CA GLY A 282 -3.98 -3.23 -9.42
C GLY A 282 -4.99 -4.17 -10.09
N GLN A 283 -4.51 -5.14 -10.90
CA GLN A 283 -5.36 -6.23 -11.40
C GLN A 283 -5.53 -7.35 -10.37
N ILE A 284 -4.56 -7.48 -9.45
CA ILE A 284 -4.58 -8.48 -8.36
C ILE A 284 -5.24 -7.88 -7.12
N TYR A 285 -4.89 -6.63 -6.82
CA TYR A 285 -5.41 -5.87 -5.69
C TYR A 285 -6.26 -4.74 -6.24
N ASP A 286 -7.56 -4.97 -6.32
CA ASP A 286 -8.47 -3.95 -6.78
C ASP A 286 -8.50 -2.74 -5.83
N ALA A 287 -9.26 -1.73 -6.23
CA ALA A 287 -9.47 -0.53 -5.46
C ALA A 287 -9.94 -0.83 -4.02
N ASN A 288 -10.95 -1.68 -3.83
CA ASN A 288 -11.49 -2.00 -2.51
C ASN A 288 -10.45 -2.68 -1.61
N LEU A 289 -9.67 -3.61 -2.15
CA LEU A 289 -8.60 -4.28 -1.38
C LEU A 289 -7.53 -3.30 -0.93
N GLN A 290 -7.15 -2.37 -1.81
CA GLN A 290 -6.20 -1.32 -1.48
C GLN A 290 -6.75 -0.45 -0.32
N CYS A 291 -8.07 -0.16 -0.31
CA CYS A 291 -8.72 0.53 0.81
C CYS A 291 -8.65 -0.28 2.10
N GLU A 292 -9.02 -1.56 2.03
CA GLU A 292 -9.12 -2.42 3.20
C GLU A 292 -7.75 -2.66 3.84
N LEU A 293 -6.70 -2.74 3.03
CA LEU A 293 -5.32 -2.89 3.51
C LEU A 293 -4.77 -1.60 4.12
N MET A 294 -5.11 -0.44 3.55
CA MET A 294 -4.62 0.85 4.05
C MET A 294 -5.37 1.34 5.30
N HIS A 295 -6.67 1.12 5.37
CA HIS A 295 -7.52 1.70 6.42
C HIS A 295 -8.18 0.66 7.34
N GLY A 296 -8.11 -0.62 6.97
CA GLY A 296 -8.63 -1.74 7.73
C GLY A 296 -9.95 -2.30 7.18
N PRO A 297 -10.51 -3.32 7.84
CA PRO A 297 -11.69 -4.03 7.38
C PRO A 297 -12.91 -3.12 7.19
N GLY A 298 -13.59 -3.27 6.05
CA GLY A 298 -14.84 -2.55 5.73
C GLY A 298 -14.65 -1.19 5.06
N TYR A 299 -13.41 -0.75 4.82
CA TYR A 299 -13.13 0.37 3.93
C TYR A 299 -13.23 -0.08 2.48
N GLN A 300 -13.91 0.71 1.67
CA GLN A 300 -14.13 0.46 0.24
C GLN A 300 -13.94 1.76 -0.54
N GLN A 301 -13.73 1.61 -1.85
CA GLN A 301 -13.61 2.71 -2.78
C GLN A 301 -14.92 3.49 -2.80
N VAL A 302 -14.82 4.82 -2.84
CA VAL A 302 -15.97 5.67 -3.13
C VAL A 302 -15.77 6.26 -4.52
N MET A 303 -16.64 5.89 -5.45
CA MET A 303 -16.77 6.55 -6.75
C MET A 303 -17.64 7.80 -6.55
N PRO A 304 -17.13 9.03 -6.78
CA PRO A 304 -17.97 10.21 -6.71
C PRO A 304 -19.03 10.16 -7.82
N LEU A 305 -20.27 10.53 -7.46
CA LEU A 305 -21.44 10.42 -8.34
C LEU A 305 -21.45 11.44 -9.49
N TYR A 306 -20.59 12.47 -9.50
CA TYR A 306 -20.58 13.49 -10.53
C TYR A 306 -19.16 14.02 -10.81
N GLN A 307 -18.70 13.75 -12.04
CA GLN A 307 -17.91 14.57 -12.96
C GLN A 307 -16.57 15.24 -12.52
N PHE A 308 -15.57 14.99 -13.39
CA PHE A 308 -14.28 15.66 -13.62
C PHE A 308 -13.03 15.17 -12.87
N SER A 309 -12.04 14.81 -13.69
CA SER A 309 -10.66 14.40 -13.37
C SER A 309 -10.49 13.31 -12.32
N LEU A 310 -10.43 12.08 -12.82
CA LEU A 310 -9.95 10.87 -12.17
C LEU A 310 -8.47 11.01 -11.72
N PHE A 311 -8.25 11.74 -10.63
CA PHE A 311 -6.97 11.83 -9.95
C PHE A 311 -7.04 11.38 -8.50
N GLU A 312 -8.25 11.15 -7.98
CA GLU A 312 -8.44 10.74 -6.61
C GLU A 312 -9.40 9.57 -6.59
N MET A 313 -8.84 8.37 -6.38
CA MET A 313 -9.61 7.36 -5.71
C MET A 313 -9.85 7.88 -4.28
N LEU A 314 -10.99 8.54 -4.07
CA LEU A 314 -11.41 9.06 -2.79
C LEU A 314 -11.63 7.88 -1.82
N MET A 315 -10.54 7.48 -1.18
CA MET A 315 -10.55 6.79 0.09
C MET A 315 -11.28 7.71 1.06
N LYS A 316 -12.32 7.20 1.70
CA LYS A 316 -13.31 7.98 2.47
C LYS A 316 -12.78 8.82 3.66
N VAL A 317 -11.46 9.00 3.82
CA VAL A 317 -10.87 9.75 4.94
C VAL A 317 -9.62 10.59 4.58
N THR A 318 -8.82 10.28 3.56
CA THR A 318 -7.73 11.14 2.98
C THR A 318 -6.90 10.30 2.00
N PRO A 319 -6.64 10.72 0.75
CA PRO A 319 -5.70 10.01 -0.12
C PRO A 319 -4.26 10.22 0.39
N ARG A 320 -3.62 9.15 0.87
CA ARG A 320 -2.17 9.20 1.19
C ARG A 320 -1.29 8.97 -0.05
N GLN A 321 -1.78 8.22 -1.05
CA GLN A 321 -1.01 7.79 -2.22
C GLN A 321 -1.91 7.34 -3.38
N ASP A 322 -1.35 7.24 -4.58
CA ASP A 322 -2.03 6.75 -5.79
C ASP A 322 -2.39 5.26 -5.74
N ALA A 323 -3.46 4.90 -6.45
CA ALA A 323 -3.80 3.50 -6.69
C ALA A 323 -2.76 2.83 -7.60
N PHE A 324 -2.58 1.53 -7.42
CA PHE A 324 -1.63 0.77 -8.22
C PHE A 324 -1.93 0.77 -9.71
N ASP A 325 -0.85 0.64 -10.50
CA ASP A 325 -0.93 0.37 -11.93
C ASP A 325 -1.84 -0.84 -12.19
N GLY A 326 -2.72 -0.73 -13.18
CA GLY A 326 -3.72 -1.75 -13.52
C GLY A 326 -5.00 -1.70 -12.70
N THR A 327 -5.11 -0.82 -11.68
CA THR A 327 -6.36 -0.65 -10.93
C THR A 327 -7.43 -0.10 -11.86
N PHE A 328 -8.58 -0.76 -11.92
CA PHE A 328 -9.68 -0.31 -12.77
C PHE A 328 -10.24 1.01 -12.25
N CYS A 329 -10.28 2.02 -13.10
CA CYS A 329 -10.61 3.40 -12.72
C CYS A 329 -11.82 3.96 -13.50
N GLY A 330 -12.37 3.17 -14.43
CA GLY A 330 -13.59 3.50 -15.17
C GLY A 330 -13.79 2.52 -16.33
N PRO A 331 -14.92 2.60 -17.05
CA PRO A 331 -15.21 1.69 -18.17
C PRO A 331 -14.08 1.66 -19.20
N ASN A 332 -13.47 0.49 -19.43
CA ASN A 332 -12.30 0.28 -20.29
C ASN A 332 -11.09 1.18 -19.94
N LYS A 333 -10.93 1.53 -18.66
CA LYS A 333 -9.81 2.36 -18.19
C LYS A 333 -9.16 1.77 -16.95
N TRP A 334 -7.86 1.96 -16.86
CA TRP A 334 -7.05 1.54 -15.71
C TRP A 334 -6.04 2.61 -15.31
N CYS A 335 -5.53 2.52 -14.09
CA CYS A 335 -4.46 3.37 -13.62
C CYS A 335 -3.14 2.96 -14.30
N GLN A 336 -2.40 3.93 -14.81
CA GLN A 336 -1.04 3.77 -15.31
C GLN A 336 -0.24 5.00 -14.94
N LEU A 337 0.81 4.84 -14.13
CA LEU A 337 1.64 5.92 -13.60
C LEU A 337 0.80 7.07 -13.03
N GLY A 338 -0.18 6.72 -12.17
CA GLY A 338 -1.04 7.69 -11.49
C GLY A 338 -2.11 8.34 -12.38
N ARG A 339 -2.25 7.92 -13.64
CA ARG A 339 -3.27 8.45 -14.57
C ARG A 339 -4.29 7.38 -14.92
N CYS A 340 -5.57 7.75 -14.95
CA CYS A 340 -6.61 6.87 -15.49
C CYS A 340 -6.60 6.93 -17.02
N VAL A 341 -5.93 5.96 -17.64
CA VAL A 341 -5.74 5.89 -19.10
C VAL A 341 -6.67 4.86 -19.72
N GLN A 342 -6.87 4.97 -21.03
CA GLN A 342 -7.58 3.93 -21.78
C GLN A 342 -6.82 2.61 -21.67
N TRP A 343 -7.54 1.55 -21.38
CA TRP A 343 -7.01 0.20 -21.43
C TRP A 343 -7.03 -0.25 -22.90
N ASP A 344 -5.84 -0.48 -23.44
CA ASP A 344 -5.57 -0.66 -24.87
C ASP A 344 -5.65 -2.11 -25.34
N GLY A 345 -5.98 -3.07 -24.47
CA GLY A 345 -6.07 -4.47 -24.85
C GLY A 345 -4.82 -5.30 -24.60
N SER A 346 -5.00 -6.59 -24.33
CA SER A 346 -3.99 -7.60 -24.69
C SER A 346 -4.38 -8.20 -26.04
N LEU A 347 -3.42 -8.36 -26.96
CA LEU A 347 -3.61 -9.05 -28.24
C LEU A 347 -4.07 -10.50 -27.98
N GLY A 348 -5.35 -10.78 -28.16
CA GLY A 348 -5.88 -12.15 -28.17
C GLY A 348 -5.58 -12.83 -29.50
N SER A 349 -5.19 -14.11 -29.48
CA SER A 349 -5.04 -14.91 -30.71
C SER A 349 -6.37 -14.99 -31.44
N ILE A 350 -6.34 -14.76 -32.75
CA ILE A 350 -7.49 -14.81 -33.65
C ILE A 350 -8.16 -16.20 -33.55
N ASP A 351 -9.41 -16.25 -33.08
CA ASP A 351 -10.26 -17.43 -33.21
C ASP A 351 -10.80 -17.47 -34.65
N THR A 352 -10.17 -18.26 -35.51
CA THR A 352 -10.58 -18.46 -36.89
C THR A 352 -11.76 -19.44 -36.95
N THR A 353 -12.97 -18.98 -36.64
CA THR A 353 -14.20 -19.76 -36.86
C THR A 353 -15.22 -19.01 -37.72
N ALA A 354 -15.10 -19.25 -39.04
CA ALA A 354 -16.14 -19.22 -40.10
C ALA A 354 -16.81 -17.85 -40.40
N VAL A 355 -17.37 -17.54 -41.58
CA VAL A 355 -18.02 -18.29 -42.66
C VAL A 355 -17.79 -17.51 -43.97
N GLY A 356 -17.55 -18.20 -45.08
CA GLY A 356 -17.35 -17.58 -46.39
C GLY A 356 -18.62 -17.03 -47.03
N THR A 357 -18.50 -15.89 -47.70
CA THR A 357 -19.24 -15.59 -48.94
C THR A 357 -18.33 -14.79 -49.87
N LYS A 358 -18.40 -15.14 -51.16
CA LYS A 358 -17.60 -14.57 -52.25
C LYS A 358 -18.01 -13.12 -52.50
N HIS A 359 -17.06 -12.18 -52.44
CA HIS A 359 -16.74 -11.20 -53.50
C HIS A 359 -15.79 -10.09 -52.98
N SER A 360 -14.74 -9.80 -53.78
CA SER A 360 -13.77 -8.69 -53.70
C SER A 360 -12.70 -8.71 -52.59
N PRO A 361 -11.38 -8.56 -52.93
CA PRO A 361 -10.32 -8.50 -51.95
C PRO A 361 -10.15 -7.06 -51.45
N LEU A 362 -10.76 -6.74 -50.31
CA LEU A 362 -10.20 -5.73 -49.42
C LEU A 362 -9.29 -6.47 -48.45
N ILE A 363 -7.99 -6.15 -48.45
CA ILE A 363 -7.07 -6.57 -47.40
C ILE A 363 -7.47 -5.81 -46.14
N LEU A 364 -8.50 -6.28 -45.46
CA LEU A 364 -8.80 -5.93 -44.09
C LEU A 364 -7.79 -6.69 -43.24
N THR A 365 -6.68 -6.04 -42.91
CA THR A 365 -5.86 -6.46 -41.77
C THR A 365 -6.82 -6.61 -40.58
N PRO A 366 -6.93 -7.80 -39.96
CA PRO A 366 -7.84 -7.98 -38.83
C PRO A 366 -7.45 -6.98 -37.76
N LYS A 367 -8.35 -6.05 -37.43
CA LYS A 367 -8.16 -5.19 -36.27
C LYS A 367 -8.04 -6.13 -35.07
N PRO A 368 -6.93 -6.12 -34.32
CA PRO A 368 -6.76 -7.03 -33.21
C PRO A 368 -7.91 -6.83 -32.22
N LEU A 369 -8.62 -7.92 -31.93
CA LEU A 369 -9.69 -7.90 -30.94
C LEU A 369 -9.03 -7.68 -29.58
N LEU A 370 -9.18 -6.47 -29.06
CA LEU A 370 -8.72 -6.09 -27.73
C LEU A 370 -9.61 -6.83 -26.72
N VAL A 371 -9.07 -7.86 -26.06
CA VAL A 371 -9.84 -8.67 -25.10
C VAL A 371 -9.79 -8.03 -23.73
N SER A 372 -10.91 -7.44 -23.28
CA SER A 372 -11.05 -6.87 -21.93
C SER A 372 -10.64 -7.88 -20.88
N PRO A 373 -9.87 -7.50 -19.83
CA PRO A 373 -9.59 -8.39 -18.75
C PRO A 373 -10.94 -8.82 -18.20
N LYS A 374 -11.20 -10.13 -18.18
CA LYS A 374 -12.52 -10.64 -17.86
C LYS A 374 -12.91 -10.12 -16.47
N LYS A 375 -14.04 -9.40 -16.36
CA LYS A 375 -14.64 -9.05 -15.08
C LYS A 375 -14.84 -10.34 -14.27
N VAL A 376 -14.31 -10.37 -13.06
CA VAL A 376 -14.45 -11.50 -12.14
C VAL A 376 -15.22 -11.00 -10.94
N ASP A 377 -16.46 -11.43 -10.78
CA ASP A 377 -17.24 -11.10 -9.58
C ASP A 377 -16.77 -11.96 -8.40
N GLY A 378 -16.82 -11.36 -7.21
CA GLY A 378 -16.42 -11.98 -5.97
C GLY A 378 -17.25 -13.19 -5.59
N GLY A 379 -16.57 -14.25 -5.19
CA GLY A 379 -17.18 -15.42 -4.55
C GLY A 379 -16.63 -15.64 -3.14
N PHE A 380 -17.52 -16.03 -2.22
CA PHE A 380 -17.09 -16.35 -0.86
C PHE A 380 -16.29 -17.65 -0.82
N SER A 381 -15.24 -17.65 -0.01
CA SER A 381 -14.59 -18.89 0.43
C SER A 381 -15.53 -19.74 1.27
N ALA A 382 -15.19 -21.02 1.41
CA ALA A 382 -15.85 -21.89 2.36
C ALA A 382 -15.71 -21.32 3.79
N TRP A 383 -16.76 -21.47 4.58
CA TRP A 383 -16.72 -21.11 6.00
C TRP A 383 -15.62 -21.87 6.75
N SER A 384 -14.85 -21.15 7.56
CA SER A 384 -13.85 -21.75 8.44
C SER A 384 -14.52 -22.76 9.37
N LYS A 385 -13.86 -23.91 9.59
CA LYS A 385 -14.36 -24.92 10.53
C LYS A 385 -14.46 -24.31 11.93
N PRO A 386 -15.65 -24.26 12.55
CA PRO A 386 -15.81 -23.69 13.88
C PRO A 386 -15.07 -24.57 14.90
N ASN A 387 -14.25 -23.94 15.75
CA ASN A 387 -13.57 -24.65 16.82
C ASN A 387 -14.41 -24.61 18.10
N CYS A 388 -15.22 -25.65 18.33
CA CYS A 388 -16.06 -25.73 19.51
C CYS A 388 -15.28 -25.99 20.83
N ASN A 389 -13.98 -26.24 20.77
CA ASN A 389 -13.16 -26.33 21.98
C ASN A 389 -12.80 -24.93 22.50
N GLN A 390 -12.77 -23.94 21.61
CA GLN A 390 -12.51 -22.53 21.89
C GLN A 390 -13.80 -21.69 21.98
N CYS A 391 -14.97 -22.29 22.24
CA CYS A 391 -16.21 -21.50 22.37
C CYS A 391 -16.03 -20.43 23.44
N ARG A 392 -16.32 -19.20 23.06
CA ARG A 392 -16.39 -18.10 24.03
C ARG A 392 -17.70 -18.25 24.78
N CYS A 393 -17.58 -18.56 26.06
CA CYS A 393 -18.66 -18.35 27.01
C CYS A 393 -18.57 -16.88 27.46
N ASN A 394 -19.69 -16.16 27.43
CA ASN A 394 -19.82 -14.92 28.20
C ASN A 394 -19.97 -15.29 29.70
N PRO A 395 -20.12 -14.36 30.65
CA PRO A 395 -20.42 -14.65 32.06
C PRO A 395 -21.88 -14.31 32.45
N ILE A 396 -22.80 -14.31 31.48
CA ILE A 396 -24.21 -13.96 31.62
C ILE A 396 -25.07 -15.19 31.97
N VAL A 397 -25.97 -15.08 32.95
CA VAL A 397 -26.98 -16.12 33.27
C VAL A 397 -27.73 -16.56 32.00
N ASP A 398 -27.88 -17.88 31.80
CA ASP A 398 -28.46 -18.51 30.60
C ASP A 398 -27.76 -18.16 29.27
N GLY A 399 -26.51 -17.69 29.34
CA GLY A 399 -25.68 -17.38 28.19
C GLY A 399 -25.33 -18.61 27.34
N ILE A 400 -25.35 -18.43 26.02
CA ILE A 400 -25.02 -19.48 25.05
C ILE A 400 -23.55 -19.34 24.63
N GLY A 401 -22.81 -20.45 24.65
CA GLY A 401 -21.45 -20.52 24.11
C GLY A 401 -21.42 -20.47 22.58
N LEU A 402 -20.65 -19.53 22.04
CA LEU A 402 -20.54 -19.33 20.59
C LEU A 402 -19.12 -19.64 20.09
N ALA A 403 -19.04 -20.38 19.00
CA ALA A 403 -17.85 -20.47 18.15
C ALA A 403 -18.04 -19.55 16.94
N VAL A 404 -16.99 -18.81 16.58
CA VAL A 404 -17.03 -17.92 15.41
C VAL A 404 -16.52 -18.67 14.20
N SER A 405 -17.27 -18.63 13.11
CA SER A 405 -16.88 -19.12 11.80
C SER A 405 -16.79 -17.93 10.84
N ARG A 406 -15.75 -17.90 10.02
CA ARG A 406 -15.43 -16.77 9.12
C ARG A 406 -15.29 -17.24 7.68
N ARG A 407 -15.55 -16.35 6.75
CA ARG A 407 -15.28 -16.53 5.32
C ARG A 407 -14.78 -15.21 4.73
N THR A 408 -14.18 -15.29 3.56
CA THR A 408 -13.53 -14.18 2.86
C THR A 408 -13.95 -14.17 1.40
N CYS A 409 -14.11 -12.99 0.80
CA CYS A 409 -14.43 -12.87 -0.62
C CYS A 409 -13.16 -13.16 -1.44
N THR A 410 -12.92 -14.43 -1.77
CA THR A 410 -11.62 -14.90 -2.29
C THR A 410 -11.75 -16.09 -3.25
N ASN A 411 -12.97 -16.55 -3.55
CA ASN A 411 -13.22 -17.74 -4.36
C ASN A 411 -14.34 -17.52 -5.41
N PRO A 412 -14.08 -16.78 -6.50
CA PRO A 412 -12.84 -16.05 -6.79
C PRO A 412 -12.80 -14.67 -6.11
N TYR A 413 -11.65 -14.01 -6.12
CA TYR A 413 -11.53 -12.63 -5.66
C TYR A 413 -12.14 -11.68 -6.72
N PRO A 414 -12.85 -10.60 -6.33
CA PRO A 414 -13.31 -9.58 -7.28
C PRO A 414 -12.14 -9.00 -8.07
N ALA A 415 -12.20 -9.00 -9.40
CA ALA A 415 -11.14 -8.44 -10.23
C ALA A 415 -11.70 -7.77 -11.48
N ASN A 416 -10.95 -6.83 -12.05
CA ASN A 416 -11.28 -6.14 -13.31
C ASN A 416 -12.67 -5.47 -13.27
N GLY A 417 -12.99 -4.77 -12.18
CA GLY A 417 -14.31 -4.14 -11.99
C GLY A 417 -15.43 -5.11 -11.59
N GLY A 418 -15.06 -6.28 -11.07
CA GLY A 418 -15.92 -7.27 -10.42
C GLY A 418 -16.74 -6.70 -9.26
N GLU A 419 -17.94 -7.23 -9.04
CA GLU A 419 -18.70 -6.91 -7.82
C GLU A 419 -18.09 -7.60 -6.59
N ASP A 420 -18.13 -6.93 -5.45
CA ASP A 420 -17.73 -7.54 -4.17
C ASP A 420 -18.79 -8.53 -3.67
N CYS A 421 -18.41 -9.45 -2.79
CA CYS A 421 -19.31 -10.45 -2.24
C CYS A 421 -20.40 -9.81 -1.37
N PHE A 422 -21.67 -10.13 -1.66
CA PHE A 422 -22.79 -9.66 -0.85
C PHE A 422 -23.13 -10.61 0.32
N GLY A 423 -22.99 -10.13 1.56
CA GLY A 423 -23.46 -10.81 2.78
C GLY A 423 -22.42 -10.87 3.90
N SER A 424 -22.76 -11.54 5.02
CA SER A 424 -21.89 -11.57 6.21
C SER A 424 -20.61 -12.39 5.99
N THR A 425 -19.45 -11.84 6.39
CA THR A 425 -18.15 -12.52 6.43
C THR A 425 -17.93 -13.32 7.72
N VAL A 426 -18.80 -13.13 8.72
CA VAL A 426 -18.72 -13.77 10.03
C VAL A 426 -20.09 -14.34 10.39
N ARG A 427 -20.10 -15.54 10.98
CA ARG A 427 -21.27 -16.15 11.60
C ARG A 427 -20.91 -16.75 12.95
N ALA A 428 -21.88 -16.77 13.85
CA ALA A 428 -21.77 -17.48 15.12
C ALA A 428 -22.39 -18.88 14.98
N ILE A 429 -21.74 -19.88 15.56
CA ILE A 429 -22.19 -21.26 15.64
C ILE A 429 -22.40 -21.58 17.11
N VAL A 430 -23.60 -22.04 17.46
CA VAL A 430 -23.91 -22.50 18.81
C VAL A 430 -23.21 -23.83 19.05
N CYS A 431 -22.37 -23.89 20.07
CA CYS A 431 -21.68 -25.10 20.46
C CYS A 431 -22.55 -25.92 21.40
N ASN A 432 -22.56 -27.26 21.29
CA ASN A 432 -23.21 -28.14 22.26
C ASN A 432 -22.37 -28.31 23.57
N LYS A 433 -21.51 -27.34 23.88
CA LYS A 433 -20.66 -27.35 25.08
C LYS A 433 -21.39 -26.59 26.18
N SER A 434 -21.61 -27.25 27.32
CA SER A 434 -22.15 -26.59 28.51
C SER A 434 -21.16 -25.54 29.00
N CYS A 435 -21.58 -24.27 28.94
CA CYS A 435 -20.88 -23.20 29.63
C CYS A 435 -21.14 -23.36 31.15
N PRO A 436 -20.16 -23.03 32.02
CA PRO A 436 -20.36 -23.07 33.46
C PRO A 436 -21.60 -22.25 33.85
N LYS A 437 -22.30 -22.61 34.94
CA LYS A 437 -23.37 -21.74 35.49
C LYS A 437 -22.77 -20.39 35.83
N GLN A 438 -23.32 -19.34 35.21
CA GLN A 438 -22.75 -18.01 35.21
C GLN A 438 -23.43 -17.15 36.28
N LEU A 439 -22.69 -16.16 36.79
CA LEU A 439 -23.00 -15.48 38.06
C LEU A 439 -23.56 -14.06 37.87
N GLN A 440 -23.58 -13.51 36.65
CA GLN A 440 -23.94 -12.11 36.41
C GLN A 440 -25.14 -11.97 35.47
N THR A 441 -25.98 -10.98 35.73
CA THR A 441 -27.09 -10.58 34.85
C THR A 441 -26.57 -9.84 33.60
N VAL A 442 -27.43 -9.69 32.59
CA VAL A 442 -27.11 -8.93 31.36
C VAL A 442 -26.70 -7.49 31.69
N ASP A 443 -27.40 -6.84 32.62
CA ASP A 443 -27.16 -5.43 32.99
C ASP A 443 -25.86 -5.25 33.78
N GLU A 444 -25.52 -6.19 34.65
CA GLU A 444 -24.23 -6.21 35.37
C GLU A 444 -23.07 -6.36 34.39
N TYR A 445 -23.18 -7.30 33.44
CA TYR A 445 -22.15 -7.50 32.43
C TYR A 445 -21.96 -6.28 31.52
N ILE A 446 -23.06 -5.64 31.12
CA ILE A 446 -23.05 -4.40 30.35
C ILE A 446 -22.33 -3.30 31.12
N THR A 447 -22.69 -3.10 32.39
CA THR A 447 -22.11 -2.06 33.24
C THR A 447 -20.60 -2.28 33.43
N GLU A 448 -20.17 -3.52 33.64
CA GLU A 448 -18.74 -3.86 33.71
C GLU A 448 -18.00 -3.45 32.43
N LYS A 449 -18.51 -3.80 31.25
CA LYS A 449 -17.87 -3.47 29.96
C LYS A 449 -17.90 -1.99 29.64
N CYS A 450 -18.96 -1.28 30.01
CA CYS A 450 -19.03 0.16 29.85
C CYS A 450 -18.02 0.89 30.77
N SER A 451 -17.84 0.41 32.00
CA SER A 451 -16.84 0.92 32.95
C SER A 451 -15.41 0.65 32.50
N GLU A 452 -15.14 -0.55 31.99
CA GLU A 452 -13.85 -0.90 31.38
C GLU A 452 -13.52 0.04 30.21
N HIS A 453 -14.50 0.28 29.33
CA HIS A 453 -14.33 1.16 28.17
C HIS A 453 -14.08 2.62 28.56
N GLN A 454 -14.79 3.14 29.56
CA GLN A 454 -14.55 4.47 30.12
C GLN A 454 -13.11 4.61 30.60
N ARG A 455 -12.59 3.60 31.33
CA ARG A 455 -11.20 3.60 31.83
C ARG A 455 -10.18 3.59 30.69
N VAL A 456 -10.42 2.80 29.64
CA VAL A 456 -9.50 2.70 28.48
C VAL A 456 -9.51 3.98 27.63
N LYS A 457 -10.67 4.61 27.45
CA LYS A 457 -10.80 5.83 26.64
C LYS A 457 -10.43 7.11 27.40
N ASN A 458 -10.44 7.07 28.74
CA ASN A 458 -10.20 8.21 29.63
C ASN A 458 -11.12 9.41 29.33
N ASP A 459 -12.37 9.14 28.96
CA ASP A 459 -13.38 10.14 28.65
C ASP A 459 -14.26 10.41 29.88
N LYS A 460 -14.28 11.67 30.33
CA LYS A 460 -15.02 12.11 31.53
C LYS A 460 -16.54 12.18 31.31
N HIS A 461 -17.02 12.15 30.07
CA HIS A 461 -18.45 12.20 29.77
C HIS A 461 -19.13 10.84 29.83
N LEU A 462 -18.39 9.73 29.75
CA LEU A 462 -18.96 8.39 29.89
C LEU A 462 -19.27 8.14 31.37
N THR A 463 -20.46 7.61 31.67
CA THR A 463 -20.85 7.27 33.06
C THR A 463 -20.30 5.92 33.53
N GLY A 464 -19.79 5.10 32.62
CA GLY A 464 -19.40 3.72 32.90
C GLY A 464 -20.58 2.75 33.02
N SER A 465 -21.82 3.22 32.89
CA SER A 465 -23.04 2.39 32.85
C SER A 465 -23.57 2.28 31.43
N GLY A 466 -24.34 1.24 31.12
CA GLY A 466 -24.92 1.07 29.79
C GLY A 466 -26.24 0.33 29.78
N SER A 467 -26.87 0.25 28.61
CA SER A 467 -28.12 -0.50 28.42
C SER A 467 -28.15 -1.23 27.07
N GLN A 468 -28.91 -2.33 27.04
CA GLN A 468 -29.11 -3.14 25.85
C GLN A 468 -30.24 -2.56 24.97
N LEU A 469 -29.98 -2.42 23.67
CA LEU A 469 -30.99 -1.99 22.71
C LEU A 469 -31.92 -3.14 22.29
N ASN A 470 -32.94 -3.43 23.10
CA ASN A 470 -33.89 -4.52 22.84
C ASN A 470 -35.01 -4.17 21.85
N ARG A 471 -35.14 -2.90 21.46
CA ARG A 471 -36.17 -2.43 20.49
C ARG A 471 -35.96 -2.98 19.08
N PHE A 472 -34.73 -3.34 18.71
CA PHE A 472 -34.42 -3.92 17.40
C PHE A 472 -33.68 -5.24 17.60
N PRO A 473 -34.31 -6.40 17.34
CA PRO A 473 -33.68 -7.72 17.56
C PRO A 473 -32.32 -7.86 16.87
N GLN A 474 -32.16 -7.31 15.66
CA GLN A 474 -30.90 -7.25 14.91
C GLN A 474 -29.80 -6.37 15.55
N ARG A 475 -30.14 -5.56 16.57
CA ARG A 475 -29.22 -4.72 17.35
C ARG A 475 -29.19 -5.09 18.83
N ALA A 476 -29.85 -6.18 19.24
CA ALA A 476 -29.90 -6.60 20.64
C ALA A 476 -28.50 -6.86 21.23
N CYS A 477 -27.49 -7.19 20.42
CA CYS A 477 -26.11 -7.32 20.89
C CYS A 477 -25.33 -5.99 21.00
N LYS A 478 -25.94 -4.84 20.67
CA LYS A 478 -25.31 -3.52 20.82
C LYS A 478 -25.62 -2.94 22.19
N VAL A 479 -24.57 -2.51 22.87
CA VAL A 479 -24.61 -1.89 24.18
C VAL A 479 -24.38 -0.39 24.01
N ASN A 480 -25.26 0.43 24.57
CA ASN A 480 -25.07 1.88 24.62
C ASN A 480 -24.42 2.25 25.96
N ILE A 481 -23.34 3.04 25.93
CA ILE A 481 -22.77 3.64 27.14
C ILE A 481 -23.52 4.93 27.44
N ILE A 482 -24.00 5.09 28.67
CA ILE A 482 -24.72 6.28 29.11
C ILE A 482 -23.70 7.41 29.31
N LEU A 483 -24.04 8.63 28.87
CA LEU A 483 -23.23 9.84 29.06
C LEU A 483 -23.77 10.69 30.22
N MET A 484 -22.90 11.40 30.94
CA MET A 484 -23.32 12.41 31.92
C MET A 484 -23.88 13.62 31.17
N GLY A 485 -25.22 13.72 31.13
CA GLY A 485 -25.93 14.86 30.56
C GLY A 485 -27.44 14.59 30.51
N THR A 486 -28.21 15.38 31.23
CA THR A 486 -29.66 15.45 31.12
C THR A 486 -30.04 15.86 29.69
N CYS A 487 -30.92 15.09 29.05
CA CYS A 487 -31.71 15.60 27.94
C CYS A 487 -32.60 16.73 28.49
N GLN A 488 -32.15 17.98 28.38
CA GLN A 488 -33.07 19.10 28.41
C GLN A 488 -33.79 19.13 27.05
N LYS A 489 -35.05 18.68 27.06
CA LYS A 489 -36.03 19.12 26.06
C LYS A 489 -36.13 20.63 26.17
N PHE A 490 -35.64 21.34 25.16
CA PHE A 490 -36.19 22.65 24.82
C PHE A 490 -37.19 22.40 23.69
N ASN A 491 -38.43 22.86 23.90
CA ASN A 491 -39.48 22.88 22.89
C ASN A 491 -39.07 23.74 21.69
#